data_AF-A0AAU3UGJ1-F1
#
_entry.id   AF-A0AAU3UGJ1-F1
#
_cell.length_a   1.000
_cell.length_b   1.000
_cell.length_c   1.000
_cell.angle_alpha   90.00
_cell.angle_beta   90.00
_cell.angle_gamma   90.00
#
_symmetry.space_group_name_H-M   'P 1'
#
loop_
_entity.id
_entity.type
_entity.pdbx_description
1 polymer ?
#
loop_
_entity_poly.entity_id
_entity_poly.type
_entity_poly.pdbx_seq_one_letter_code
_entity_poly.pdbx_strand_id
1 'polypeptide(L)'
;MTLHSTALAPDASTPGWSDLADVDLLRTLVETERRRRRLDAAMRAAVAEADRRGLAAGTGYRDTADLLTDLLRISVHEARKRIEYAAPQVRSRSKKVWRVLAAAS
;
A
#
# COMPACT_ATOMS: atom_id res chain seq x y z
N MET A 1 33.47 14.64 -33.21
CA MET A 1 32.86 13.71 -32.22
C MET A 1 31.45 14.21 -31.96
N THR A 2 30.49 13.65 -32.68
CA THR A 2 29.09 14.09 -32.67
C THR A 2 28.33 13.25 -31.64
N LEU A 3 27.94 13.87 -30.53
CA LEU A 3 27.06 13.25 -29.54
C LEU A 3 25.64 13.26 -30.10
N HIS A 4 25.21 12.16 -30.72
CA HIS A 4 23.79 11.95 -31.01
C HIS A 4 23.11 11.57 -29.70
N SER A 5 22.65 12.58 -28.96
CA SER A 5 21.66 12.40 -27.90
C SER A 5 20.39 11.85 -28.52
N THR A 6 20.19 10.54 -28.45
CA THR A 6 18.88 9.93 -28.63
C THR A 6 18.01 10.39 -27.46
N ALA A 7 17.36 11.54 -27.64
CA ALA A 7 16.16 11.85 -26.91
C ALA A 7 15.14 10.76 -27.30
N LEU A 8 14.84 9.86 -26.37
CA LEU A 8 13.70 8.95 -26.49
C LEU A 8 12.48 9.81 -26.80
N ALA A 9 11.90 9.66 -27.99
CA ALA A 9 10.70 10.38 -28.40
C ALA A 9 9.57 10.10 -27.39
N PRO A 10 8.95 11.13 -26.78
CA PRO A 10 7.84 10.95 -25.87
C PRO A 10 6.51 11.00 -26.62
N ASP A 11 6.30 10.22 -27.68
CA ASP A 11 5.07 10.30 -28.48
C ASP A 11 4.57 8.94 -28.99
N ALA A 12 4.72 7.89 -28.18
CA ALA A 12 3.68 6.85 -28.21
C ALA A 12 2.60 7.33 -27.25
N SER A 13 1.59 8.03 -27.77
CA SER A 13 0.37 8.33 -27.02
C SER A 13 -0.14 7.03 -26.43
N THR A 14 0.10 6.82 -25.12
CA THR A 14 -0.62 5.77 -24.39
C THR A 14 -2.09 6.02 -24.64
N PRO A 15 -2.84 5.01 -25.16
CA PRO A 15 -4.27 5.17 -25.43
C PRO A 15 -4.93 5.85 -24.23
N GLY A 16 -5.63 6.96 -24.48
CA GLY A 16 -6.36 7.64 -23.43
C GLY A 16 -7.39 6.70 -22.84
N TRP A 17 -7.87 6.98 -21.63
CA TRP A 17 -8.93 6.16 -21.01
C TRP A 17 -10.17 5.98 -21.90
N SER A 18 -10.45 6.98 -22.76
CA SER A 18 -11.54 6.99 -23.75
C SER A 18 -11.31 6.09 -24.96
N ASP A 19 -10.07 5.69 -25.24
CA ASP A 19 -9.71 4.87 -26.41
C ASP A 19 -9.66 3.37 -26.07
N LEU A 20 -9.80 3.02 -24.78
CA LEU A 20 -9.83 1.63 -24.31
C LEU A 20 -11.20 1.01 -24.59
N ALA A 21 -11.20 -0.22 -25.12
CA ALA A 21 -12.41 -1.03 -25.12
C ALA A 21 -12.86 -1.32 -23.67
N ASP A 22 -14.17 -1.46 -23.44
CA ASP A 22 -14.73 -1.68 -22.10
C ASP A 22 -14.04 -2.81 -21.33
N VAL A 23 -13.72 -3.92 -22.00
CA VAL A 23 -13.04 -5.07 -21.40
C VAL A 23 -11.63 -4.71 -20.91
N ASP A 24 -10.89 -3.90 -21.67
CA ASP A 24 -9.54 -3.48 -21.30
C ASP A 24 -9.56 -2.38 -20.22
N LEU A 25 -10.57 -1.51 -20.23
CA LEU A 25 -10.81 -0.57 -19.15
C LEU A 25 -11.09 -1.29 -17.82
N LEU A 26 -11.98 -2.30 -17.83
CA LEU A 26 -12.28 -3.12 -16.66
C LEU A 26 -11.06 -3.89 -16.17
N ARG A 27 -10.26 -4.45 -17.08
CA ARG A 27 -8.99 -5.11 -16.74
C ARG A 27 -8.03 -4.12 -16.05
N THR A 28 -7.85 -2.95 -16.62
CA THR A 28 -6.97 -1.90 -16.09
C THR A 28 -7.42 -1.44 -14.70
N LEU A 29 -8.72 -1.34 -14.45
CA LEU A 29 -9.26 -1.01 -13.12
C LEU A 29 -8.89 -2.07 -12.08
N VAL A 30 -9.07 -3.35 -12.40
CA VAL A 30 -8.72 -4.46 -11.49
C VAL A 30 -7.22 -4.49 -11.20
N GLU A 31 -6.39 -4.27 -12.20
CA GLU A 31 -4.93 -4.25 -12.05
C GLU A 31 -4.46 -3.05 -11.22
N THR A 32 -5.03 -1.87 -11.47
CA THR A 32 -4.77 -0.65 -10.70
C THR A 32 -5.15 -0.85 -9.23
N GLU A 33 -6.30 -1.47 -8.96
CA GLU A 33 -6.73 -1.77 -7.59
C GLU A 33 -5.80 -2.77 -6.90
N ARG A 34 -5.35 -3.82 -7.61
CA ARG A 34 -4.35 -4.76 -7.06
C ARG A 34 -3.05 -4.05 -6.72
N ARG A 35 -2.58 -3.15 -7.58
CA ARG A 35 -1.39 -2.34 -7.34
C ARG A 35 -1.57 -1.43 -6.12
N ARG A 36 -2.72 -0.75 -6.02
CA ARG A 36 -3.08 0.08 -4.87
C ARG A 36 -3.06 -0.72 -3.57
N ARG A 37 -3.73 -1.88 -3.53
CA ARG A 37 -3.76 -2.75 -2.34
C ARG A 37 -2.38 -3.25 -1.92
N ARG A 38 -1.51 -3.56 -2.89
CA ARG A 38 -0.12 -3.97 -2.61
C ARG A 38 0.67 -2.83 -1.99
N LEU A 39 0.54 -1.62 -2.54
CA LEU A 39 1.15 -0.41 -1.99
C LEU A 39 0.64 -0.13 -0.57
N ASP A 40 -0.66 -0.22 -0.35
CA ASP A 40 -1.27 -0.03 0.97
C ASP A 40 -0.76 -1.06 1.99
N ALA A 41 -0.60 -2.32 1.57
CA ALA A 41 -0.04 -3.38 2.42
C ALA A 41 1.44 -3.11 2.77
N ALA A 42 2.24 -2.67 1.80
CA ALA A 42 3.63 -2.27 2.02
C ALA A 42 3.72 -1.08 2.98
N MET A 43 2.86 -0.07 2.82
CA MET A 43 2.78 1.08 3.73
C MET A 43 2.45 0.64 5.16
N ARG A 44 1.44 -0.22 5.34
CA ARG A 44 1.11 -0.77 6.67
C ARG A 44 2.27 -1.55 7.28
N ALA A 45 2.96 -2.37 6.50
CA ALA A 45 4.13 -3.12 6.98
C ALA A 45 5.28 -2.18 7.40
N ALA A 46 5.52 -1.10 6.66
CA ALA A 46 6.52 -0.09 7.00
C ALA A 46 6.18 0.65 8.30
N VAL A 47 4.92 1.05 8.49
CA VAL A 47 4.46 1.70 9.73
C VAL A 47 4.59 0.75 10.92
N ALA A 48 4.17 -0.51 10.78
CA ALA A 48 4.31 -1.51 11.84
C ALA A 48 5.79 -1.72 12.22
N GLU A 49 6.69 -1.68 11.24
CA GLU A 49 8.12 -1.81 11.49
C GLU A 49 8.73 -0.58 12.15
N ALA A 50 8.32 0.62 11.75
CA ALA A 50 8.74 1.86 12.38
C ALA A 50 8.35 1.90 13.87
N ASP A 51 7.13 1.45 14.17
CA ASP A 51 6.62 1.37 15.53
C ASP A 51 7.35 0.30 16.37
N ARG A 52 7.50 -0.92 15.82
CA ARG A 52 8.23 -2.01 16.48
C ARG A 52 9.70 -1.68 16.78
N ARG A 53 10.35 -0.90 15.92
CA ARG A 53 11.72 -0.42 16.15
C ARG A 53 11.80 0.77 17.10
N GLY A 54 10.66 1.35 17.50
CA GLY A 54 10.63 2.54 18.35
C GLY A 54 11.29 3.74 17.67
N LEU A 55 11.16 3.88 16.34
CA LEU A 55 11.86 4.94 15.59
C LEU A 55 11.54 6.35 16.09
N ALA A 56 10.33 6.57 16.60
CA ALA A 56 9.94 7.85 17.21
C ALA A 56 10.86 8.23 18.38
N ALA A 57 11.08 7.31 19.33
CA ALA A 57 11.96 7.54 20.47
C ALA A 57 13.42 7.77 20.02
N GLY A 58 13.88 7.02 19.01
CA GLY A 58 15.22 7.18 18.45
C GLY A 58 15.45 8.49 17.68
N THR A 59 14.37 9.20 17.31
CA THR A 59 14.42 10.45 16.53
C THR A 59 13.93 11.66 17.32
N GLY A 60 13.55 11.49 18.60
CA GLY A 60 13.12 12.57 19.48
C GLY A 60 11.64 12.94 19.36
N TYR A 61 10.84 12.19 18.60
CA TYR A 61 9.39 12.35 18.59
C TYR A 61 8.76 11.66 19.79
N ARG A 62 7.63 12.20 20.28
CA ARG A 62 6.92 11.64 21.44
C ARG A 62 6.39 10.24 21.16
N ASP A 63 5.81 10.03 19.98
CA ASP A 63 5.27 8.76 19.55
C ASP A 63 5.31 8.60 18.01
N THR A 64 4.98 7.41 17.53
CA THR A 64 4.96 7.09 16.10
C THR A 64 3.94 7.94 15.32
N ALA A 65 2.86 8.42 15.95
CA ALA A 65 1.87 9.26 15.28
C ALA A 65 2.41 10.69 15.02
N ASP A 66 3.13 11.26 15.99
CA ASP A 66 3.83 12.54 15.85
C ASP A 66 4.91 12.45 14.76
N LEU A 67 5.67 11.34 14.72
CA LEU A 67 6.65 11.07 13.66
C LEU A 67 5.99 11.01 12.26
N LEU A 68 4.92 10.24 12.10
CA LEU A 68 4.22 10.10 10.82
C LEU A 68 3.57 11.40 10.36
N THR A 69 3.05 12.19 11.30
CA THR A 69 2.46 13.51 11.04
C THR A 69 3.48 14.44 10.38
N ASP A 70 4.70 14.49 10.93
CA ASP A 70 5.75 15.35 10.39
C ASP A 70 6.34 14.82 9.08
N LEU A 71 6.63 13.50 8.99
CA LEU A 71 7.23 12.90 7.79
C LEU A 71 6.29 12.88 6.59
N LEU A 72 5.01 12.55 6.79
CA LEU A 72 4.04 12.38 5.70
C LEU A 72 3.16 13.62 5.50
N ARG A 73 3.30 14.65 6.36
CA ARG A 73 2.49 15.88 6.33
C ARG A 73 0.99 15.58 6.35
N ILE A 74 0.59 14.67 7.24
CA ILE A 74 -0.80 14.22 7.43
C ILE A 74 -1.32 14.67 8.79
N SER A 75 -2.64 14.64 8.99
CA SER A 75 -3.19 14.91 10.31
C SER A 75 -2.83 13.80 11.31
N VAL A 76 -2.73 14.16 12.59
CA VAL A 76 -2.52 13.19 13.69
C VAL A 76 -3.60 12.11 13.71
N HIS A 77 -4.84 12.46 13.36
CA HIS A 77 -5.94 11.48 13.27
C HIS A 77 -5.67 10.42 12.21
N GLU A 78 -5.22 10.82 11.02
CA GLU A 78 -4.87 9.90 9.94
C GLU A 78 -3.62 9.07 10.29
N ALA A 79 -2.63 9.68 10.96
CA ALA A 79 -1.45 8.97 11.44
C ALA A 79 -1.83 7.84 12.42
N ARG A 80 -2.69 8.14 13.41
CA ARG A 80 -3.20 7.14 14.36
C ARG A 80 -3.96 6.02 13.66
N LYS A 81 -4.79 6.36 12.68
CA LYS A 81 -5.53 5.38 11.88
C LYS A 81 -4.60 4.43 11.12
N ARG A 82 -3.51 4.95 10.55
CA ARG A 82 -2.49 4.13 9.88
C ARG A 82 -1.78 3.18 10.84
N ILE A 83 -1.49 3.63 12.07
CA ILE A 83 -0.91 2.78 13.11
C ILE A 83 -1.90 1.66 13.49
N GLU A 84 -3.18 1.98 13.70
CA GLU A 84 -4.22 0.99 13.99
C GLU A 84 -4.35 -0.07 12.88
N TYR A 85 -4.35 0.34 11.62
CA TYR A 85 -4.39 -0.60 10.49
C TYR A 85 -3.09 -1.39 10.30
N ALA A 86 -1.96 -0.86 10.76
CA ALA A 86 -0.66 -1.51 10.72
C ALA A 86 -0.47 -2.50 11.87
N ALA A 87 -1.17 -2.30 13.00
CA ALA A 87 -1.13 -3.21 14.12
C ALA A 87 -1.46 -4.63 13.65
N PRO A 88 -0.64 -5.64 13.99
CA PRO A 88 -0.94 -7.01 13.64
C PRO A 88 -2.28 -7.35 14.25
N GLN A 89 -3.31 -7.40 13.40
CA GLN A 89 -4.59 -8.01 13.71
C GLN A 89 -4.24 -9.44 14.12
N VAL A 90 -4.12 -9.70 15.41
CA VAL A 90 -4.01 -11.04 15.97
C VAL A 90 -5.30 -11.70 15.53
N ARG A 91 -5.25 -12.33 14.34
CA ARG A 91 -6.30 -13.21 13.88
C ARG A 91 -6.31 -14.31 14.92
N SER A 92 -7.18 -14.17 15.92
CA SER A 92 -7.80 -15.31 16.56
C SER A 92 -8.52 -16.05 15.44
N ARG A 93 -7.75 -16.87 14.70
CA ARG A 93 -8.25 -17.77 13.69
C ARG A 93 -8.99 -18.82 14.50
N SER A 94 -10.23 -18.53 14.87
CA SER A 94 -11.15 -19.48 15.48
C SER A 94 -11.08 -20.73 14.63
N LYS A 95 -10.40 -21.77 15.15
CA LYS A 95 -10.11 -23.06 14.51
C LYS A 95 -11.38 -23.86 14.15
N LYS A 96 -12.57 -23.26 14.20
CA LYS A 96 -13.87 -23.92 14.12
C LYS A 96 -14.43 -24.07 12.70
N VAL A 97 -13.99 -23.30 11.70
CA VAL A 97 -14.64 -23.34 10.36
C VAL A 97 -14.13 -24.46 9.45
N TRP A 98 -12.90 -24.95 9.61
CA TRP A 98 -12.34 -25.97 8.71
C TRP A 98 -12.75 -27.41 9.04
N ARG A 99 -13.39 -27.65 10.19
CA ARG A 99 -13.72 -29.02 10.62
C ARG A 99 -15.02 -29.57 10.04
N VAL A 100 -15.86 -28.72 9.43
CA VAL A 100 -17.15 -29.12 8.85
C VAL A 100 -17.00 -29.65 7.42
N LEU A 101 -15.95 -29.26 6.69
CA LEU A 101 -15.75 -29.70 5.30
C LEU A 101 -14.93 -30.99 5.15
N ALA A 102 -14.34 -31.52 6.23
CA ALA A 102 -13.53 -32.73 6.20
C ALA A 102 -14.30 -34.02 6.57
N ALA A 103 -15.56 -33.90 7.00
CA ALA A 103 -16.39 -35.03 7.42
C ALA A 103 -17.43 -35.48 6.37
N ALA A 104 -17.33 -34.96 5.14
CA ALA A 104 -18.14 -35.38 4.00
C ALA A 104 -17.21 -35.99 2.93
N SER A 105 -16.77 -37.22 3.16
CA SER A 105 -16.17 -38.12 2.16
C SER A 105 -16.55 -39.54 2.53
#